data_AF-A0A6J6BZS2-F1
#
_entry.id   AF-A0A6J6BZS2-F1
#
_cell.length_a   1.000
_cell.length_b   1.000
_cell.length_c   1.000
_cell.angle_alpha   90.00
_cell.angle_beta   90.00
_cell.angle_gamma   90.00
#
_symmetry.space_group_name_H-M   'P 1'
#
loop_
_entity.id
_entity.type
_entity.pdbx_description
1 polymer ?
#
loop_
_entity_poly.entity_id
_entity_poly.type
_entity_poly.pdbx_seq_one_letter_code
_entity_poly.pdbx_strand_id
1 'polypeptide(L)'
;MIKRALAALAVTAAAATVVAAVPAGASGKVDPKTLSIADVLLADDAGSGQANVLDRNWRDYDLVTAAVLAVGANDLVPAAANKGASLTVLAPNDQAFRLLAQDLTKKRYRTEQQVLDALLAVEAGAPGTIKTVLTYHIVPAKLGPAAVLASDNVAVTTLGGGTFTVDVINKKTAFVQFVDGDPNARNPFLNKINVGGGELANGYIHGIDRVLRPIDL
;
A
#
# COMPACT_ATOMS: atom_id res chain seq x y z
N MET A 1 75.62 24.93 -44.17
CA MET A 1 75.06 23.61 -43.84
C MET A 1 73.66 23.79 -43.30
N ILE A 2 72.66 23.64 -44.18
CA ILE A 2 71.26 24.00 -43.96
C ILE A 2 70.50 22.72 -43.60
N LYS A 3 69.86 22.67 -42.43
CA LYS A 3 68.95 21.57 -42.07
C LYS A 3 67.50 22.08 -42.12
N ARG A 4 66.74 21.41 -42.99
CA ARG A 4 65.28 21.40 -43.17
C ARG A 4 64.62 20.93 -41.84
N ALA A 5 63.36 21.23 -41.52
CA ALA A 5 62.17 20.83 -42.26
C ALA A 5 60.86 21.28 -41.54
N LEU A 6 59.83 21.62 -42.33
CA LEU A 6 58.38 21.25 -42.29
C LEU A 6 57.58 21.35 -40.95
N ALA A 7 56.29 21.68 -40.86
CA ALA A 7 55.12 21.78 -41.75
C ALA A 7 54.01 22.62 -41.03
N ALA A 8 53.23 23.46 -41.71
CA ALA A 8 51.85 23.26 -42.23
C ALA A 8 50.68 23.26 -41.21
N LEU A 9 49.93 24.37 -41.24
CA LEU A 9 48.46 24.57 -41.33
C LEU A 9 47.47 23.55 -40.70
N ALA A 10 46.59 24.05 -39.81
CA ALA A 10 45.18 23.62 -39.74
C ALA A 10 44.29 24.65 -39.03
N VAL A 11 43.19 25.03 -39.69
CA VAL A 11 42.08 25.87 -39.24
C VAL A 11 41.24 25.11 -38.21
N THR A 12 40.79 25.76 -37.14
CA THR A 12 39.71 25.23 -36.28
C THR A 12 38.65 26.30 -35.99
N ALA A 13 37.41 25.91 -36.23
CA ALA A 13 36.19 26.70 -36.14
C ALA A 13 35.72 26.86 -34.68
N ALA A 14 35.17 28.03 -34.35
CA ALA A 14 34.53 28.30 -33.07
C ALA A 14 33.12 27.68 -33.02
N ALA A 15 32.86 26.79 -32.06
CA ALA A 15 31.53 26.31 -31.72
C ALA A 15 31.11 26.93 -30.38
N ALA A 16 30.07 27.75 -30.40
CA ALA A 16 29.41 28.27 -29.20
C ALA A 16 28.44 27.21 -28.67
N THR A 17 28.73 26.62 -27.51
CA THR A 17 27.81 25.74 -26.80
C THR A 17 26.85 26.58 -25.95
N VAL A 18 25.59 26.65 -26.38
CA VAL A 18 24.50 27.17 -25.54
C VAL A 18 24.16 26.08 -24.53
N VAL A 19 24.48 26.30 -23.25
CA VAL A 19 23.99 25.46 -22.15
C VAL A 19 22.50 25.79 -21.99
N ALA A 20 21.63 24.95 -22.53
CA ALA A 20 20.21 25.00 -22.23
C ALA A 20 20.02 24.60 -20.76
N ALA A 21 19.59 25.54 -19.93
CA ALA A 21 19.12 25.25 -18.59
C ALA A 21 17.90 24.31 -18.70
N VAL A 22 18.06 23.06 -18.26
CA VAL A 22 16.95 22.13 -18.12
C VAL A 22 16.04 22.73 -17.04
N PRO A 23 14.75 22.99 -17.31
CA PRO A 23 13.85 23.44 -16.26
C PRO A 23 13.83 22.34 -15.20
N ALA A 24 14.22 22.69 -13.97
CA ALA A 24 14.02 21.84 -12.81
C ALA A 24 12.53 21.51 -12.77
N GLY A 25 12.20 20.23 -13.04
CA GLY A 25 10.82 19.75 -12.98
C GLY A 25 10.29 20.05 -11.59
N ALA A 26 9.33 20.96 -11.51
CA ALA A 26 8.51 21.10 -10.33
C ALA A 26 7.87 19.73 -10.08
N SER A 27 8.18 19.11 -8.93
CA SER A 27 7.40 17.99 -8.40
C SER A 27 5.98 18.51 -8.13
N GLY A 28 5.16 18.54 -9.17
CA GLY A 28 3.74 18.81 -9.05
C GLY A 28 3.16 17.70 -8.19
N LYS A 29 2.60 18.05 -7.02
CA LYS A 29 1.82 17.09 -6.24
C LYS A 29 0.71 16.56 -7.14
N VAL A 30 0.75 15.26 -7.42
CA VAL A 30 -0.31 14.60 -8.18
C VAL A 30 -1.61 14.73 -7.39
N ASP A 31 -2.69 15.13 -8.06
CA ASP A 31 -4.00 15.24 -7.42
C ASP A 31 -4.52 13.83 -7.08
N PRO A 32 -4.75 13.50 -5.80
CA PRO A 32 -5.18 12.16 -5.38
C PRO A 32 -6.44 11.66 -6.10
N LYS A 33 -7.33 12.57 -6.51
CA LYS A 33 -8.57 12.22 -7.23
C LYS A 33 -8.33 11.57 -8.58
N THR A 34 -7.14 11.73 -9.16
CA THR A 34 -6.76 11.11 -10.42
C THR A 34 -6.20 9.70 -10.25
N LEU A 35 -5.76 9.37 -9.03
CA LEU A 35 -5.16 8.09 -8.66
C LEU A 35 -6.25 7.09 -8.25
N SER A 36 -6.05 5.83 -8.61
CA SER A 36 -6.80 4.71 -8.07
C SER A 36 -6.14 4.15 -6.80
N ILE A 37 -6.85 3.31 -6.06
CA ILE A 37 -6.30 2.56 -4.93
C ILE A 37 -5.07 1.74 -5.37
N ALA A 38 -5.13 1.08 -6.54
CA ALA A 38 -3.99 0.35 -7.07
C ALA A 38 -2.80 1.27 -7.33
N ASP A 39 -3.02 2.46 -7.89
CA ASP A 39 -1.95 3.43 -8.13
C ASP A 39 -1.25 3.83 -6.82
N VAL A 40 -2.01 4.05 -5.75
CA VAL A 40 -1.42 4.41 -4.44
C VAL A 40 -0.64 3.26 -3.81
N LEU A 41 -1.18 2.04 -3.86
CA LEU A 41 -0.51 0.85 -3.29
C LEU A 41 0.73 0.42 -4.09
N LEU A 42 0.70 0.62 -5.41
CA LEU A 42 1.82 0.28 -6.30
C LEU A 42 2.87 1.38 -6.39
N ALA A 43 2.49 2.65 -6.24
CA ALA A 43 3.43 3.76 -6.31
C ALA A 43 4.38 3.79 -5.10
N ASP A 44 3.95 3.24 -3.96
CA ASP A 44 4.65 3.20 -2.67
C ASP A 44 5.52 4.44 -2.40
N ASP A 45 4.95 5.39 -1.66
CA ASP A 45 5.71 6.45 -1.01
C ASP A 45 5.55 6.32 0.51
N ALA A 46 6.10 5.25 1.08
CA ALA A 46 6.48 5.20 2.48
C ALA A 46 7.89 5.74 2.77
N GLY A 47 8.40 6.63 1.91
CA GLY A 47 9.62 7.41 2.17
C GLY A 47 10.94 6.73 1.76
N SER A 48 10.90 5.60 1.05
CA SER A 48 12.05 4.85 0.52
C SER A 48 12.53 5.38 -0.85
N GLY A 49 11.66 6.04 -1.62
CA GLY A 49 11.96 6.48 -2.99
C GLY A 49 12.12 5.34 -4.00
N GLN A 50 11.68 4.13 -3.64
CA GLN A 50 11.70 2.92 -4.46
C GLN A 50 10.35 2.23 -4.34
N ALA A 51 9.61 2.12 -5.43
CA ALA A 51 8.25 1.59 -5.40
C ALA A 51 8.22 0.10 -4.99
N ASN A 52 7.57 -0.20 -3.85
CA ASN A 52 7.08 -1.53 -3.45
C ASN A 52 8.19 -2.58 -3.41
N VAL A 53 9.17 -2.36 -2.54
CA VAL A 53 10.35 -3.21 -2.40
C VAL A 53 10.37 -3.76 -0.99
N LEU A 54 10.13 -5.08 -0.87
CA LEU A 54 10.20 -5.80 0.41
C LEU A 54 11.53 -5.50 1.11
N ASP A 55 11.46 -4.75 2.19
CA ASP A 55 12.58 -4.23 2.94
C ASP A 55 12.50 -4.66 4.42
N ARG A 56 12.70 -3.73 5.36
CA ARG A 56 12.63 -3.96 6.81
C ARG A 56 11.82 -2.88 7.53
N ASN A 57 11.08 -2.06 6.79
CA ASN A 57 10.29 -0.97 7.30
C ASN A 57 8.87 -1.45 7.60
N TRP A 58 8.68 -2.00 8.79
CA TRP A 58 7.39 -2.53 9.24
C TRP A 58 6.19 -1.54 9.29
N ARG A 59 6.35 -0.29 8.86
CA ARG A 59 5.32 0.75 8.90
C ARG A 59 4.71 1.09 7.53
N ASP A 60 5.25 0.55 6.46
CA ASP A 60 4.70 0.70 5.12
C ASP A 60 3.69 -0.41 4.79
N TYR A 61 3.44 -0.60 3.51
CA TYR A 61 2.34 -1.40 2.97
C TYR A 61 2.81 -2.33 1.85
N ASP A 62 4.10 -2.67 1.82
CA ASP A 62 4.69 -3.48 0.76
C ASP A 62 4.19 -4.93 0.83
N LEU A 63 4.00 -5.46 2.04
CA LEU A 63 3.44 -6.80 2.21
C LEU A 63 1.98 -6.92 1.75
N VAL A 64 1.14 -5.89 1.94
CA VAL A 64 -0.24 -5.96 1.42
C VAL A 64 -0.25 -5.92 -0.10
N THR A 65 0.59 -5.07 -0.70
CA THR A 65 0.70 -4.98 -2.16
C THR A 65 1.23 -6.27 -2.74
N ALA A 66 2.31 -6.83 -2.17
CA ALA A 66 2.87 -8.11 -2.61
C ALA A 66 1.89 -9.27 -2.42
N ALA A 67 1.14 -9.33 -1.32
CA ALA A 67 0.14 -10.36 -1.09
C ALA A 67 -1.01 -10.26 -2.12
N VAL A 68 -1.53 -9.05 -2.39
CA VAL A 68 -2.58 -8.83 -3.40
C VAL A 68 -2.08 -9.21 -4.80
N LEU A 69 -0.84 -8.88 -5.15
CA LEU A 69 -0.23 -9.29 -6.42
C LEU A 69 -0.07 -10.82 -6.52
N ALA A 70 0.25 -11.49 -5.41
CA ALA A 70 0.47 -12.94 -5.41
C ALA A 70 -0.84 -13.75 -5.49
N VAL A 71 -1.88 -13.36 -4.75
CA VAL A 71 -3.13 -14.15 -4.63
C VAL A 71 -4.35 -13.54 -5.32
N GLY A 72 -4.30 -12.24 -5.63
CA GLY A 72 -5.42 -11.45 -6.13
C GLY A 72 -5.16 -10.77 -7.48
N ALA A 73 -4.11 -11.17 -8.21
CA ALA A 73 -3.76 -10.59 -9.51
C ALA A 73 -4.92 -10.59 -10.52
N ASN A 74 -5.77 -11.62 -10.48
CA ASN A 74 -6.82 -11.83 -11.47
C ASN A 74 -8.12 -11.06 -11.17
N ASP A 75 -8.32 -10.59 -9.93
CA ASP A 75 -9.59 -10.00 -9.50
C ASP A 75 -9.44 -8.77 -8.60
N LEU A 76 -8.64 -8.86 -7.53
CA LEU A 76 -8.42 -7.75 -6.61
C LEU A 76 -7.67 -6.59 -7.28
N VAL A 77 -6.65 -6.89 -8.09
CA VAL A 77 -5.88 -5.85 -8.80
C VAL A 77 -6.76 -5.09 -9.81
N PRO A 78 -7.51 -5.77 -10.71
CA PRO A 78 -8.48 -5.09 -11.56
C PRO A 78 -9.54 -4.28 -10.78
N ALA A 79 -10.04 -4.80 -9.66
CA ALA A 79 -11.01 -4.10 -8.82
C ALA A 79 -10.42 -2.82 -8.19
N ALA A 80 -9.18 -2.90 -7.68
CA ALA A 80 -8.46 -1.77 -7.10
C ALA A 80 -8.05 -0.71 -8.14
N ALA A 81 -7.92 -1.09 -9.42
CA ALA A 81 -7.63 -0.18 -10.53
C ALA A 81 -8.90 0.45 -11.14
N ASN A 82 -10.09 -0.13 -10.90
CA ASN A 82 -11.34 0.38 -11.47
C ASN A 82 -11.76 1.71 -10.85
N LYS A 83 -11.55 2.81 -11.58
CA LYS A 83 -11.87 4.19 -11.16
C LYS A 83 -13.37 4.47 -10.96
N GLY A 84 -14.25 3.65 -11.53
CA GLY A 84 -15.71 3.79 -11.35
C GLY A 84 -16.23 3.12 -10.08
N ALA A 85 -15.41 2.35 -9.37
CA ALA A 85 -15.81 1.68 -8.15
C ALA A 85 -15.92 2.68 -6.98
N SER A 86 -16.67 2.28 -5.95
CA SER A 86 -16.77 3.02 -4.68
C SER A 86 -16.32 2.11 -3.56
N LEU A 87 -15.03 2.18 -3.23
CA LEU A 87 -14.36 1.25 -2.32
C LEU A 87 -13.69 1.99 -1.17
N THR A 88 -13.53 1.31 -0.05
CA THR A 88 -12.60 1.71 1.01
C THR A 88 -11.76 0.50 1.39
N VAL A 89 -10.45 0.67 1.41
CA VAL A 89 -9.52 -0.39 1.79
C VAL A 89 -8.95 -0.08 3.16
N LEU A 90 -9.09 -1.02 4.09
CA LEU A 90 -8.40 -1.01 5.36
C LEU A 90 -7.06 -1.74 5.16
N ALA A 91 -6.00 -1.02 4.82
CA ALA A 91 -4.70 -1.60 4.52
C ALA A 91 -3.92 -1.93 5.80
N PRO A 92 -3.60 -3.20 6.10
CA PRO A 92 -2.70 -3.52 7.19
C PRO A 92 -1.28 -3.10 6.80
N ASN A 93 -0.53 -2.54 7.76
CA ASN A 93 0.89 -2.29 7.56
C ASN A 93 1.73 -3.58 7.62
N ASP A 94 3.01 -3.47 7.30
CA ASP A 94 3.89 -4.63 7.23
C ASP A 94 4.09 -5.32 8.59
N GLN A 95 4.05 -4.55 9.69
CA GLN A 95 4.02 -5.11 11.04
C GLN A 95 2.78 -5.97 11.28
N ALA A 96 1.61 -5.57 10.79
CA ALA A 96 0.37 -6.31 10.93
C ALA A 96 0.46 -7.68 10.27
N PHE A 97 0.97 -7.76 9.04
CA PHE A 97 1.19 -9.03 8.35
C PHE A 97 2.23 -9.91 9.04
N ARG A 98 3.29 -9.30 9.58
CA ARG A 98 4.27 -10.03 10.39
C ARG A 98 3.65 -10.64 11.64
N LEU A 99 2.71 -9.94 12.30
CA LEU A 99 1.97 -10.46 13.44
C LEU A 99 1.02 -11.59 13.03
N LEU A 100 0.33 -11.45 11.89
CA LEU A 100 -0.51 -12.51 11.34
C LEU A 100 0.32 -13.77 11.06
N ALA A 101 1.42 -13.66 10.33
CA ALA A 101 2.27 -14.81 10.01
C ALA A 101 2.83 -15.47 11.28
N GLN A 102 3.22 -14.67 12.29
CA GLN A 102 3.63 -15.19 13.60
C GLN A 102 2.53 -15.99 14.27
N ASP A 103 1.30 -15.53 14.18
CA ASP A 103 0.18 -16.18 14.82
C ASP A 103 -0.22 -17.48 14.10
N LEU A 104 -0.27 -17.47 12.77
CA LEU A 104 -0.64 -18.66 11.97
C LEU A 104 0.43 -19.76 12.02
N THR A 105 1.71 -19.38 12.03
CA THR A 105 2.82 -20.35 11.92
C THR A 105 3.52 -20.63 13.23
N LYS A 106 3.23 -19.84 14.27
CA LYS A 106 3.93 -19.80 15.56
C LYS A 106 5.45 -19.57 15.43
N LYS A 107 5.91 -18.95 14.33
CA LYS A 107 7.32 -18.64 14.03
C LYS A 107 7.57 -17.15 13.92
N ARG A 108 8.76 -16.70 14.32
CA ARG A 108 9.16 -15.29 14.22
C ARG A 108 9.94 -15.02 12.93
N TYR A 109 9.52 -14.01 12.20
CA TYR A 109 10.13 -13.57 10.95
C TYR A 109 10.94 -12.29 11.13
N ARG A 110 12.02 -12.12 10.36
CA ARG A 110 12.94 -10.98 10.45
C ARG A 110 12.94 -10.08 9.22
N THR A 111 12.38 -10.54 8.11
CA THR A 111 12.26 -9.78 6.87
C THR A 111 10.85 -9.93 6.30
N GLU A 112 10.42 -8.98 5.49
CA GLU A 112 9.11 -9.03 4.82
C GLU A 112 9.03 -10.20 3.84
N GLN A 113 10.10 -10.49 3.09
CA GLN A 113 10.13 -11.68 2.22
C GLN A 113 9.78 -12.96 2.99
N GLN A 114 10.32 -13.16 4.19
CA GLN A 114 10.01 -14.35 4.98
C GLN A 114 8.54 -14.37 5.45
N VAL A 115 7.96 -13.20 5.71
CA VAL A 115 6.55 -13.08 6.07
C VAL A 115 5.69 -13.44 4.86
N LEU A 116 6.00 -12.88 3.68
CA LEU A 116 5.29 -13.19 2.44
C LEU A 116 5.35 -14.69 2.13
N ASP A 117 6.55 -15.28 2.14
CA ASP A 117 6.74 -16.71 1.88
C ASP A 117 5.92 -17.58 2.86
N ALA A 118 5.86 -17.18 4.13
CA ALA A 118 5.07 -17.88 5.13
C ALA A 118 3.57 -17.80 4.86
N LEU A 119 3.06 -16.62 4.48
CA LEU A 119 1.65 -16.43 4.14
C LEU A 119 1.27 -17.19 2.87
N LEU A 120 2.15 -17.19 1.87
CA LEU A 120 1.96 -17.98 0.64
C LEU A 120 2.01 -19.48 0.93
N ALA A 121 2.84 -19.92 1.87
CA ALA A 121 2.83 -21.32 2.32
C ALA A 121 1.52 -21.69 3.03
N VAL A 122 0.95 -20.78 3.82
CA VAL A 122 -0.39 -20.97 4.41
C VAL A 122 -1.45 -21.04 3.31
N GLU A 123 -1.43 -20.12 2.35
CA GLU A 123 -2.35 -20.14 1.20
C GLU A 123 -2.21 -21.44 0.38
N ALA A 124 -0.99 -21.93 0.16
CA ALA A 124 -0.77 -23.19 -0.54
C ALA A 124 -1.30 -24.41 0.24
N GLY A 125 -1.22 -24.38 1.58
CA GLY A 125 -1.76 -25.43 2.45
C GLY A 125 -3.28 -25.36 2.63
N ALA A 126 -3.85 -24.16 2.59
CA ALA A 126 -5.28 -23.88 2.73
C ALA A 126 -5.73 -22.83 1.70
N PRO A 127 -5.92 -23.23 0.42
CA PRO A 127 -6.26 -22.31 -0.66
C PRO A 127 -7.52 -21.49 -0.38
N GLY A 128 -7.44 -20.18 -0.63
CA GLY A 128 -8.51 -19.22 -0.40
C GLY A 128 -8.46 -18.53 0.96
N THR A 129 -7.58 -18.92 1.89
CA THR A 129 -7.51 -18.33 3.23
C THR A 129 -7.04 -16.88 3.19
N ILE A 130 -5.86 -16.63 2.63
CA ILE A 130 -5.26 -15.29 2.52
C ILE A 130 -6.11 -14.42 1.59
N LYS A 131 -6.65 -15.00 0.51
CA LYS A 131 -7.55 -14.25 -0.38
C LYS A 131 -8.81 -13.77 0.34
N THR A 132 -9.45 -14.64 1.14
CA THR A 132 -10.62 -14.28 1.97
C THR A 132 -10.27 -13.21 3.00
N VAL A 133 -9.08 -13.27 3.60
CA VAL A 133 -8.59 -12.23 4.50
C VAL A 133 -8.42 -10.90 3.74
N LEU A 134 -7.80 -10.88 2.57
CA LEU A 134 -7.60 -9.64 1.80
C LEU A 134 -8.94 -9.02 1.35
N THR A 135 -9.91 -9.82 0.91
CA THR A 135 -11.25 -9.32 0.52
C THR A 135 -12.03 -8.78 1.71
N TYR A 136 -11.80 -9.31 2.92
CA TYR A 136 -12.41 -8.82 4.15
C TYR A 136 -11.95 -7.40 4.54
N HIS A 137 -10.82 -6.92 4.01
CA HIS A 137 -10.35 -5.54 4.21
C HIS A 137 -10.99 -4.52 3.27
N ILE A 138 -11.83 -4.97 2.33
CA ILE A 138 -12.42 -4.10 1.31
C ILE A 138 -13.89 -3.87 1.62
N VAL A 139 -14.27 -2.60 1.77
CA VAL A 139 -15.64 -2.15 1.99
C VAL A 139 -16.20 -1.59 0.67
N PRO A 140 -17.39 -2.01 0.21
CA PRO A 140 -18.02 -1.52 -1.01
C PRO A 140 -18.70 -0.15 -0.83
N ALA A 141 -18.02 0.79 -0.18
CA ALA A 141 -18.49 2.16 0.00
C ALA A 141 -17.29 3.13 0.10
N LYS A 142 -17.51 4.41 -0.21
CA LYS A 142 -16.52 5.48 0.03
C LYS A 142 -16.66 6.01 1.46
N LEU A 143 -15.86 5.48 2.37
CA LEU A 143 -15.78 5.93 3.76
C LEU A 143 -14.57 6.83 3.89
N GLY A 144 -14.77 8.14 3.79
CA GLY A 144 -13.70 9.11 4.04
C GLY A 144 -13.40 9.28 5.54
N PRO A 145 -12.37 10.05 5.90
CA PRO A 145 -11.95 10.26 7.29
C PRO A 145 -13.09 10.66 8.24
N ALA A 146 -13.90 11.64 7.85
CA ALA A 146 -15.02 12.10 8.66
C ALA A 146 -16.13 11.04 8.80
N ALA A 147 -16.36 10.24 7.75
CA ALA A 147 -17.34 9.16 7.78
C ALA A 147 -16.88 8.07 8.75
N VAL A 148 -15.61 7.63 8.68
CA VAL A 148 -15.04 6.63 9.61
C VAL A 148 -15.20 7.09 11.07
N LEU A 149 -14.90 8.35 11.36
CA LEU A 149 -15.02 8.89 12.73
C LEU A 149 -16.48 9.12 13.17
N ALA A 150 -17.43 9.08 12.26
CA ALA A 150 -18.86 9.15 12.55
C ALA A 150 -19.51 7.77 12.72
N SER A 151 -18.85 6.70 12.27
CA SER A 151 -19.37 5.33 12.26
C SER A 151 -19.25 4.58 13.59
N ASP A 152 -19.42 5.27 14.71
CA ASP A 152 -19.30 4.63 16.03
C ASP A 152 -20.39 3.56 16.26
N ASN A 153 -19.99 2.36 16.67
CA ASN A 153 -20.83 1.17 16.83
C ASN A 153 -21.57 0.73 15.55
N VAL A 154 -21.02 1.05 14.37
CA VAL A 154 -21.62 0.66 13.08
C VAL A 154 -21.00 -0.63 12.57
N ALA A 155 -21.86 -1.61 12.26
CA ALA A 155 -21.46 -2.82 11.55
C ALA A 155 -21.30 -2.51 10.05
N VAL A 156 -20.14 -2.85 9.50
CA VAL A 156 -19.75 -2.62 8.11
C VAL A 156 -19.61 -3.95 7.40
N THR A 157 -20.34 -4.13 6.30
CA THR A 157 -20.24 -5.31 5.43
C THR A 157 -19.04 -5.20 4.49
N THR A 158 -18.29 -6.28 4.34
CA THR A 158 -17.10 -6.34 3.48
C THR A 158 -17.42 -7.01 2.13
N LEU A 159 -16.57 -6.83 1.13
CA LEU A 159 -16.66 -7.55 -0.14
C LEU A 159 -16.36 -9.05 0.00
N GLY A 160 -15.53 -9.43 0.97
CA GLY A 160 -15.25 -10.83 1.30
C GLY A 160 -16.39 -11.55 2.01
N GLY A 161 -17.50 -10.85 2.30
CA GLY A 161 -18.54 -11.32 3.20
C GLY A 161 -18.22 -11.03 4.67
N GLY A 162 -19.14 -11.38 5.56
CA GLY A 162 -19.02 -11.02 6.97
C GLY A 162 -19.11 -9.51 7.24
N THR A 163 -19.02 -9.16 8.51
CA THR A 163 -19.09 -7.78 9.00
C THR A 163 -18.03 -7.56 10.06
N PHE A 164 -17.50 -6.35 10.15
CA PHE A 164 -16.76 -5.88 11.33
C PHE A 164 -17.46 -4.65 11.91
N THR A 165 -17.27 -4.37 13.19
CA THR A 165 -17.82 -3.17 13.84
C THR A 165 -16.76 -2.10 13.95
N VAL A 166 -17.09 -0.86 13.60
CA VAL A 166 -16.24 0.30 13.84
C VAL A 166 -16.57 0.85 15.23
N ASP A 167 -15.60 0.84 16.14
CA ASP A 167 -15.71 1.40 17.50
C ASP A 167 -14.84 2.65 17.62
N VAL A 168 -15.46 3.82 17.76
CA VAL A 168 -14.77 5.11 17.79
C VAL A 168 -14.57 5.54 19.24
N ILE A 169 -13.54 4.98 19.85
CA ILE A 169 -13.17 5.21 21.26
C ILE A 169 -12.87 6.70 21.53
N ASN A 170 -12.14 7.38 20.64
CA ASN A 170 -11.88 8.82 20.77
C ASN A 170 -11.77 9.53 19.42
N LYS A 171 -12.77 10.36 19.11
CA LYS A 171 -12.84 11.15 17.87
C LYS A 171 -11.71 12.19 17.73
N LYS A 172 -11.25 12.80 18.83
CA LYS A 172 -10.26 13.89 18.77
C LYS A 172 -8.87 13.39 18.37
N THR A 173 -8.53 12.17 18.77
CA THR A 173 -7.25 11.54 18.46
C THR A 173 -7.35 10.52 17.33
N ALA A 174 -8.51 10.42 16.67
CA ALA A 174 -8.83 9.38 15.71
C ALA A 174 -8.51 7.96 16.23
N PHE A 175 -8.76 7.72 17.53
CA PHE A 175 -8.56 6.41 18.13
C PHE A 175 -9.78 5.55 17.84
N VAL A 176 -9.66 4.73 16.81
CA VAL A 176 -10.71 3.86 16.28
C VAL A 176 -10.22 2.42 16.35
N GLN A 177 -11.06 1.54 16.88
CA GLN A 177 -10.88 0.11 16.86
C GLN A 177 -11.83 -0.51 15.83
N PHE A 178 -11.37 -1.57 15.17
CA PHE A 178 -12.18 -2.37 14.27
C PHE A 178 -12.36 -3.74 14.93
N VAL A 179 -13.59 -4.06 15.30
CA VAL A 179 -13.94 -5.33 15.96
C VAL A 179 -14.32 -6.34 14.89
N ASP A 180 -13.50 -7.35 14.69
CA ASP A 180 -13.65 -8.33 13.61
C ASP A 180 -14.27 -9.66 14.09
N GLY A 181 -14.20 -10.68 13.24
CA GLY A 181 -14.79 -12.00 13.47
C GLY A 181 -13.89 -12.99 14.21
N ASP A 182 -12.67 -12.60 14.61
CA ASP A 182 -11.74 -13.46 15.35
C ASP A 182 -11.71 -13.10 16.84
N PRO A 183 -12.42 -13.85 17.70
CA PRO A 183 -12.49 -13.55 19.13
C PRO A 183 -11.19 -13.84 19.88
N ASN A 184 -10.27 -14.63 19.30
CA ASN A 184 -9.01 -15.03 19.94
C ASN A 184 -7.85 -14.11 19.55
N ALA A 185 -8.03 -13.28 18.52
CA ALA A 185 -7.09 -12.26 18.13
C ALA A 185 -7.41 -10.91 18.76
N ARG A 186 -6.38 -10.09 18.92
CA ARG A 186 -6.58 -8.69 19.27
C ARG A 186 -7.07 -7.93 18.03
N ASN A 187 -8.21 -7.26 18.17
CA ASN A 187 -8.78 -6.37 17.17
C ASN A 187 -7.79 -5.30 16.65
N PRO A 188 -7.85 -4.96 15.34
CA PRO A 188 -7.06 -3.87 14.76
C PRO A 188 -7.47 -2.47 15.23
N PHE A 189 -6.51 -1.56 15.22
CA PHE A 189 -6.70 -0.13 15.44
C PHE A 189 -6.32 0.65 14.20
N LEU A 190 -6.97 1.80 14.02
CA LEU A 190 -6.58 2.78 13.01
C LEU A 190 -5.18 3.32 13.31
N ASN A 191 -4.27 3.10 12.38
CA ASN A 191 -2.89 3.57 12.45
C ASN A 191 -2.71 4.87 11.66
N LYS A 192 -3.15 4.87 10.39
CA LYS A 192 -3.01 6.03 9.49
C LYS A 192 -4.32 6.30 8.78
N ILE A 193 -4.93 7.43 9.08
CA ILE A 193 -6.14 7.86 8.38
C ILE A 193 -5.76 8.40 7.00
N ASN A 194 -6.41 7.90 5.94
CA ASN A 194 -6.23 8.37 4.56
C ASN A 194 -4.79 8.29 4.03
N VAL A 195 -4.29 7.08 3.82
CA VAL A 195 -2.95 6.80 3.29
C VAL A 195 -2.75 7.43 1.90
N GLY A 196 -3.80 7.49 1.09
CA GLY A 196 -3.76 8.09 -0.26
C GLY A 196 -3.68 9.61 -0.31
N GLY A 197 -3.63 10.30 0.83
CA GLY A 197 -3.46 11.76 0.89
C GLY A 197 -4.67 12.57 0.41
N GLY A 198 -5.79 11.92 0.12
CA GLY A 198 -7.01 12.58 -0.37
C GLY A 198 -8.10 11.58 -0.74
N GLU A 199 -9.20 12.09 -1.29
CA GLU A 199 -10.15 11.23 -1.99
C GLU A 199 -9.51 10.70 -3.26
N LEU A 200 -9.46 9.38 -3.42
CA LEU A 200 -9.01 8.71 -4.64
C LEU A 200 -10.16 8.59 -5.63
N ALA A 201 -9.84 8.35 -6.91
CA ALA A 201 -10.84 8.17 -7.96
C ALA A 201 -11.93 7.16 -7.55
N ASN A 202 -11.49 6.02 -7.01
CA ASN A 202 -12.35 4.92 -6.62
C ASN A 202 -12.56 4.74 -5.11
N GLY A 203 -12.05 5.65 -4.26
CA GLY A 203 -12.18 5.38 -2.83
C GLY A 203 -11.26 6.08 -1.85
N TYR A 204 -11.06 5.40 -0.72
CA TYR A 204 -10.16 5.78 0.36
C TYR A 204 -9.33 4.57 0.81
N ILE A 205 -8.16 4.84 1.40
CA ILE A 205 -7.31 3.83 2.02
C ILE A 205 -7.03 4.27 3.46
N HIS A 206 -7.32 3.42 4.44
CA HIS A 206 -6.97 3.65 5.84
C HIS A 206 -6.01 2.58 6.32
N GLY A 207 -4.91 2.98 6.93
CA GLY A 207 -3.91 2.08 7.50
C GLY A 207 -4.35 1.55 8.85
N ILE A 208 -4.19 0.24 9.08
CA ILE A 208 -4.50 -0.43 10.35
C ILE A 208 -3.28 -1.17 10.92
N ASP A 209 -3.24 -1.34 12.24
CA ASP A 209 -2.08 -1.92 12.96
C ASP A 209 -2.09 -3.47 13.05
N ARG A 210 -3.18 -4.11 12.63
CA ARG A 210 -3.36 -5.56 12.56
C ARG A 210 -4.23 -5.94 11.38
N VAL A 211 -4.12 -7.18 10.96
CA VAL A 211 -4.95 -7.75 9.89
C VAL A 211 -6.32 -8.09 10.46
N LEU A 212 -7.38 -7.61 9.82
CA LEU A 212 -8.76 -8.00 10.09
C LEU A 212 -8.99 -9.46 9.71
N ARG A 213 -9.67 -10.20 10.57
CA ARG A 213 -9.91 -11.63 10.38
C ARG A 213 -11.40 -11.93 10.35
N PRO A 214 -11.89 -12.59 9.28
CA PRO A 214 -13.31 -12.88 9.14
C PRO A 214 -13.81 -14.00 10.06
N ILE A 215 -12.90 -14.85 10.52
CA ILE A 215 -13.13 -16.02 11.37
C ILE A 215 -11.91 -16.25 12.26
N ASP A 216 -12.06 -17.11 13.26
CA ASP A 216 -10.96 -17.70 14.04
C ASP A 216 -10.03 -18.50 13.12
N LEU A 217 -8.75 -18.11 13.02
CA LEU A 217 -7.73 -18.64 12.09
C LEU A 217 -6.63 -19.46 12.81
#